data_AF-A0A7J4L7P3-F1
#
_entry.id   AF-A0A7J4L7P3-F1
#
_cell.length_a   1.000
_cell.length_b   1.000
_cell.length_c   1.000
_cell.angle_alpha   90.00
_cell.angle_beta   90.00
_cell.angle_gamma   90.00
#
_symmetry.space_group_name_H-M   'P 1'
#
loop_
_entity.id
_entity.type
_entity.pdbx_description
1 polymer ?
#
loop_
_entity_poly.entity_id
_entity_poly.type
_entity_poly.pdbx_seq_one_letter_code
_entity_poly.pdbx_strand_id
1 'polypeptide(L)'
;MDFQPRKKKGEAIRLPRKYSIKEISLPDGTIIGIFAGERGHIPEHDILIRYQEKGKHIRTPKHIHWVIDLLIKKEHDRKLTLEFMKYLREMYDRVEAFKSKADREKCIIKETTAEKLKRFEPLNKYGEYKVDFIGHLIELMIKMEKNTPPNKPARVFRELMDAMLQEKEIFVIVSRATQIG
;
A
#
# COMPACT_ATOMS: atom_id res chain seq x y z
N MET A 1 22.84 6.87 -20.47
CA MET A 1 21.45 6.41 -20.30
C MET A 1 21.48 4.90 -20.43
N ASP A 2 21.60 4.18 -19.31
CA ASP A 2 21.78 2.73 -19.36
C ASP A 2 20.42 2.04 -19.46
N PHE A 3 20.23 1.37 -20.61
CA PHE A 3 19.11 0.49 -20.90
C PHE A 3 19.13 -0.68 -19.91
N GLN A 4 18.18 -0.72 -18.95
CA GLN A 4 17.97 -1.93 -18.17
C GLN A 4 17.10 -2.91 -18.97
N PRO A 5 17.53 -4.18 -19.15
CA PRO A 5 16.79 -5.17 -19.93
C PRO A 5 15.48 -5.58 -19.24
N ARG A 6 14.48 -5.96 -20.06
CA ARG A 6 13.16 -6.42 -19.61
C ARG A 6 13.27 -7.75 -18.85
N LYS A 7 12.62 -7.80 -17.68
CA LYS A 7 12.64 -8.88 -16.69
C LYS A 7 12.09 -10.21 -17.22
N LYS A 8 12.73 -11.35 -16.90
CA LYS A 8 12.17 -12.71 -17.11
C LYS A 8 11.37 -13.17 -15.87
N LYS A 9 10.36 -14.02 -16.09
CA LYS A 9 9.44 -14.52 -15.07
C LYS A 9 10.21 -15.28 -13.98
N GLY A 10 10.15 -14.83 -12.72
CA GLY A 10 10.80 -15.48 -11.56
C GLY A 10 12.02 -14.78 -10.96
N GLU A 11 12.53 -13.70 -11.56
CA GLU A 11 13.63 -12.92 -10.95
C GLU A 11 13.10 -11.94 -9.89
N ALA A 12 13.85 -11.70 -8.82
CA ALA A 12 13.51 -10.69 -7.81
C ALA A 12 13.51 -9.27 -8.42
N ILE A 13 12.65 -8.36 -7.94
CA ILE A 13 12.73 -6.92 -8.20
C ILE A 13 14.06 -6.42 -7.63
N ARG A 14 14.95 -5.95 -8.51
CA ARG A 14 16.25 -5.40 -8.12
C ARG A 14 16.20 -3.88 -8.11
N LEU A 15 16.49 -3.29 -6.96
CA LEU A 15 16.99 -1.92 -6.90
C LEU A 15 18.52 -1.96 -7.12
N PRO A 16 19.16 -0.86 -7.55
CA PRO A 16 20.59 -0.86 -7.93
C PRO A 16 21.56 -1.43 -6.88
N ARG A 17 21.14 -1.59 -5.61
CA ARG A 17 21.96 -2.11 -4.49
C ARG A 17 21.22 -3.01 -3.49
N LYS A 18 19.95 -3.36 -3.70
CA LYS A 18 19.15 -4.12 -2.72
C LYS A 18 18.23 -5.14 -3.40
N TYR A 19 18.22 -6.37 -2.85
CA TYR A 19 17.25 -7.41 -3.17
C TYR A 19 16.00 -7.24 -2.31
N SER A 20 14.84 -7.63 -2.84
CA SER A 20 13.61 -7.73 -2.07
C SER A 20 13.76 -8.79 -0.98
N ILE A 21 13.33 -8.48 0.24
CA ILE A 21 13.20 -9.46 1.33
C ILE A 21 11.99 -10.37 1.10
N LYS A 22 10.96 -9.84 0.43
CA LYS A 22 9.74 -10.57 0.11
C LYS A 22 9.09 -9.99 -1.14
N GLU A 23 8.42 -10.84 -1.89
CA GLU A 23 7.58 -10.43 -3.02
C GLU A 23 6.18 -11.00 -2.85
N ILE A 24 5.19 -10.20 -3.23
CA ILE A 24 3.79 -10.59 -3.32
C ILE A 24 3.39 -10.46 -4.79
N SER A 25 3.04 -11.58 -5.41
CA SER A 25 2.57 -11.63 -6.80
C SER A 25 1.04 -11.61 -6.82
N LEU A 26 0.46 -10.67 -7.56
CA LEU A 26 -0.98 -10.52 -7.73
C LEU A 26 -1.45 -11.24 -9.00
N PRO A 27 -2.75 -11.60 -9.10
CA PRO A 27 -3.31 -12.33 -10.24
C PRO A 27 -3.16 -11.61 -11.58
N ASP A 28 -3.16 -10.29 -11.58
CA ASP A 28 -2.97 -9.46 -12.80
C ASP A 28 -1.50 -9.40 -13.29
N GLY A 29 -0.58 -10.04 -12.55
CA GLY A 29 0.84 -10.04 -12.81
C GLY A 29 1.60 -8.86 -12.19
N THR A 30 0.94 -8.03 -11.39
CA THR A 30 1.59 -7.01 -10.57
C THR A 30 2.41 -7.68 -9.46
N ILE A 31 3.61 -7.19 -9.23
CA ILE A 31 4.50 -7.67 -8.16
C ILE A 31 4.75 -6.53 -7.19
N ILE A 32 4.48 -6.75 -5.90
CA ILE A 32 4.85 -5.86 -4.81
C ILE A 32 6.14 -6.41 -4.19
N GLY A 33 7.22 -5.66 -4.30
CA GLY A 33 8.51 -5.95 -3.67
C GLY A 33 8.66 -5.20 -2.35
N ILE A 34 8.97 -5.93 -1.29
CA ILE A 34 9.28 -5.39 0.03
C ILE A 34 10.80 -5.47 0.21
N PHE A 35 11.42 -4.39 0.66
CA PHE A 35 12.87 -4.25 0.86
C PHE A 35 13.15 -3.82 2.29
N ALA A 36 14.36 -4.05 2.80
CA ALA A 36 14.78 -3.49 4.08
C ALA A 36 14.91 -1.95 4.00
N GLY A 37 14.12 -1.28 4.84
CA GLY A 37 14.22 0.14 5.11
C GLY A 37 15.29 0.43 6.17
N GLU A 38 15.62 1.70 6.31
CA GLU A 38 16.66 2.21 7.23
C GLU A 38 16.27 3.57 7.86
N ARG A 39 15.08 4.08 7.54
CA ARG A 39 14.65 5.46 7.87
C ARG A 39 13.62 5.51 9.00
N GLY A 40 12.97 4.39 9.31
CA GLY A 40 12.00 4.27 10.40
C GLY A 40 12.64 4.46 11.78
N HIS A 41 11.79 4.67 12.81
CA HIS A 41 12.25 4.87 14.18
C HIS A 41 13.06 3.67 14.70
N ILE A 42 12.62 2.46 14.36
CA ILE A 42 13.37 1.22 14.55
C ILE A 42 13.76 0.72 13.15
N PRO A 43 15.01 0.97 12.69
CA PRO A 43 15.45 0.59 11.35
C PRO A 43 15.27 -0.90 11.04
N GLU A 44 15.43 -1.79 12.02
CA GLU A 44 15.26 -3.24 11.84
C GLU A 44 13.83 -3.66 11.47
N HIS A 45 12.85 -2.81 11.79
CA HIS A 45 11.43 -3.01 11.52
C HIS A 45 10.99 -2.26 10.26
N ASP A 46 11.85 -1.43 9.70
CA ASP A 46 11.52 -0.55 8.58
C ASP A 46 11.55 -1.30 7.24
N ILE A 47 10.63 -0.93 6.35
CA ILE A 47 10.55 -1.50 5.02
C ILE A 47 10.46 -0.40 3.96
N LEU A 48 10.91 -0.72 2.75
CA LEU A 48 10.64 0.07 1.56
C LEU A 48 9.75 -0.75 0.63
N ILE A 49 8.71 -0.15 0.09
CA ILE A 49 7.80 -0.79 -0.85
C ILE A 49 8.12 -0.30 -2.26
N ARG A 50 8.24 -1.22 -3.21
CA ARG A 50 8.21 -0.95 -4.65
C ARG A 50 7.20 -1.87 -5.29
N TYR A 51 6.67 -1.48 -6.44
CA TYR A 51 5.81 -2.36 -7.21
C TYR A 51 6.10 -2.25 -8.69
N GLN A 52 5.77 -3.31 -9.41
CA GLN A 52 5.88 -3.38 -10.85
C GLN A 52 4.63 -4.04 -11.42
N GLU A 53 3.86 -3.27 -12.18
CA GLU A 53 2.77 -3.82 -12.99
C GLU A 53 3.34 -4.53 -14.22
N LYS A 54 2.59 -5.50 -14.75
CA LYS A 54 3.04 -6.31 -15.89
C LYS A 54 3.43 -5.44 -17.09
N GLY A 55 4.70 -5.52 -17.48
CA GLY A 55 5.26 -4.77 -18.62
C GLY A 55 5.55 -3.28 -18.34
N LYS A 56 5.30 -2.77 -17.13
CA LYS A 56 5.61 -1.39 -16.74
C LYS A 56 6.93 -1.30 -15.95
N HIS A 57 7.43 -0.09 -15.76
CA HIS A 57 8.60 0.20 -14.92
C HIS A 57 8.28 0.05 -13.44
N ILE A 58 9.32 -0.22 -12.63
CA ILE A 58 9.21 -0.26 -11.17
C ILE A 58 8.89 1.14 -10.64
N ARG A 59 7.93 1.22 -9.72
CA ARG A 59 7.44 2.46 -9.12
C ARG A 59 7.50 2.39 -7.59
N THR A 60 7.54 3.56 -6.96
CA THR A 60 7.27 3.72 -5.52
C THR A 60 5.79 4.08 -5.37
N PRO A 61 5.03 3.41 -4.50
CA PRO A 61 3.67 3.84 -4.21
C PRO A 61 3.69 5.23 -3.57
N LYS A 62 2.73 6.08 -3.95
CA LYS A 62 2.52 7.41 -3.38
C LYS A 62 1.10 7.50 -2.83
N HIS A 63 0.94 8.19 -1.70
CA HIS A 63 -0.36 8.41 -1.06
C HIS A 63 -1.42 8.91 -2.05
N ILE A 64 -1.07 9.96 -2.80
CA ILE A 64 -1.96 10.58 -3.77
C ILE A 64 -2.52 9.61 -4.82
N HIS A 65 -1.75 8.61 -5.27
CA HIS A 65 -2.22 7.71 -6.32
C HIS A 65 -3.35 6.80 -5.83
N TRP A 66 -3.20 6.17 -4.66
CA TRP A 66 -4.27 5.32 -4.13
C TRP A 66 -5.47 6.14 -3.63
N VAL A 67 -5.25 7.37 -3.17
CA VAL A 67 -6.33 8.30 -2.80
C VAL A 67 -7.18 8.64 -4.03
N ILE A 68 -6.56 9.06 -5.13
CA ILE A 68 -7.28 9.38 -6.38
C ILE A 68 -8.01 8.14 -6.89
N ASP A 69 -7.38 6.96 -6.84
CA ASP A 69 -8.00 5.73 -7.31
C ASP A 69 -9.27 5.36 -6.51
N LEU A 70 -9.22 5.50 -5.19
CA LEU A 70 -10.38 5.33 -4.31
C LEU A 70 -11.47 6.38 -4.58
N LEU A 71 -11.11 7.63 -4.88
CA LEU A 71 -12.09 8.66 -5.24
C LEU A 71 -12.79 8.35 -6.57
N ILE A 72 -12.06 7.87 -7.59
CA ILE A 72 -12.63 7.41 -8.87
C ILE A 72 -13.58 6.24 -8.63
N LYS A 73 -13.17 5.25 -7.84
CA LYS A 73 -14.06 4.13 -7.46
C LYS A 73 -15.33 4.62 -6.77
N LYS A 74 -15.22 5.63 -5.89
CA LYS A 74 -16.36 6.22 -5.17
C LYS A 74 -17.35 6.92 -6.11
N GLU A 75 -16.87 7.57 -7.17
CA GLU A 75 -17.73 8.22 -8.16
C GLU A 75 -18.57 7.20 -8.94
N HIS A 76 -18.03 6.01 -9.21
CA HIS A 76 -18.74 4.96 -9.94
C HIS A 76 -19.60 4.05 -9.06
N ASP A 77 -19.11 3.65 -7.89
CA ASP A 77 -19.84 2.85 -6.91
C ASP A 77 -19.56 3.36 -5.50
N ARG A 78 -20.30 4.40 -5.13
CA ARG A 78 -20.17 5.08 -3.85
C ARG A 78 -20.35 4.15 -2.66
N LYS A 79 -21.37 3.29 -2.69
CA LYS A 79 -21.72 2.43 -1.55
C LYS A 79 -20.61 1.43 -1.29
N LEU A 80 -20.23 0.65 -2.31
CA LEU A 80 -19.22 -0.39 -2.15
C LEU A 80 -17.85 0.20 -1.86
N THR A 81 -17.54 1.36 -2.43
CA THR A 81 -16.27 2.05 -2.15
C THR A 81 -16.20 2.56 -0.71
N LEU A 82 -17.29 3.12 -0.17
CA LEU A 82 -17.32 3.54 1.24
C LEU A 82 -17.20 2.34 2.19
N GLU A 83 -17.81 1.20 1.86
CA GLU A 83 -17.62 -0.05 2.61
C GLU A 83 -16.15 -0.53 2.55
N PHE A 84 -15.50 -0.42 1.39
CA PHE A 84 -14.09 -0.75 1.25
C PHE A 84 -13.18 0.22 2.03
N MET A 85 -13.45 1.52 1.96
CA MET A 85 -12.72 2.53 2.73
C MET A 85 -12.88 2.29 4.24
N LYS A 86 -14.09 1.99 4.72
CA LYS A 86 -14.32 1.62 6.13
C LYS A 86 -13.50 0.40 6.53
N TYR A 87 -13.50 -0.63 5.68
CA TYR A 87 -12.70 -1.83 5.91
C TYR A 87 -11.20 -1.53 6.03
N LEU A 88 -10.64 -0.73 5.11
CA LEU A 88 -9.25 -0.29 5.16
C LEU A 88 -8.96 0.56 6.41
N ARG A 89 -9.91 1.40 6.83
CA ARG A 89 -9.76 2.23 8.03
C ARG A 89 -9.73 1.38 9.30
N GLU A 90 -10.66 0.44 9.46
CA GLU A 90 -10.71 -0.47 10.62
C GLU A 90 -9.51 -1.42 10.67
N MET A 91 -8.94 -1.75 9.50
CA MET A 91 -7.69 -2.51 9.41
C MET A 91 -6.54 -1.81 10.14
N TYR A 92 -6.52 -0.46 10.22
CA TYR A 92 -5.55 0.26 11.03
C TYR A 92 -5.54 -0.20 12.48
N ASP A 93 -6.71 -0.49 13.05
CA ASP A 93 -6.81 -0.85 14.46
C ASP A 93 -6.41 -2.33 14.70
N ARG A 94 -6.53 -3.19 13.67
CA ARG A 94 -6.19 -4.63 13.75
C ARG A 94 -4.75 -4.97 13.40
N VAL A 95 -4.13 -4.23 12.47
CA VAL A 95 -2.77 -4.54 11.98
C VAL A 95 -1.72 -4.08 12.98
N GLU A 96 -0.86 -4.98 13.41
CA GLU A 96 0.30 -4.64 14.25
C GLU A 96 1.52 -4.27 13.41
N ALA A 97 2.37 -3.38 13.95
CA ALA A 97 3.71 -3.11 13.43
C ALA A 97 4.59 -4.37 13.46
N PHE A 98 5.69 -4.35 12.71
CA PHE A 98 6.70 -5.39 12.83
C PHE A 98 7.35 -5.38 14.21
N LYS A 99 7.53 -6.56 14.81
CA LYS A 99 8.06 -6.71 16.17
C LYS A 99 9.54 -7.10 16.20
N SER A 100 10.09 -7.55 15.08
CA SER A 100 11.50 -7.93 14.93
C SER A 100 11.92 -7.98 13.47
N LYS A 101 13.23 -8.08 13.22
CA LYS A 101 13.79 -8.36 11.89
C LYS A 101 13.20 -9.64 11.26
N ALA A 102 13.06 -10.71 12.06
CA ALA A 102 12.52 -11.98 11.58
C ALA A 102 11.02 -11.89 11.23
N ASP A 103 10.25 -11.11 11.99
CA ASP A 103 8.84 -10.82 11.68
C ASP A 103 8.72 -10.01 10.37
N ARG A 104 9.58 -9.00 10.20
CA ARG A 104 9.69 -8.21 8.97
C ARG A 104 10.05 -9.05 7.75
N GLU A 105 10.98 -9.99 7.87
CA GLU A 105 11.38 -10.89 6.78
C GLU A 105 10.25 -11.85 6.37
N LYS A 106 9.43 -12.30 7.33
CA LYS A 106 8.23 -13.10 7.01
C LYS A 106 7.17 -12.26 6.29
N CYS A 107 7.03 -10.98 6.66
CA CYS A 107 6.10 -10.02 6.08
C CYS A 107 4.69 -10.59 5.85
N ILE A 108 4.09 -11.11 6.92
CA ILE A 108 2.80 -11.80 6.83
C ILE A 108 1.68 -10.78 6.63
N ILE A 109 0.89 -10.99 5.57
CA ILE A 109 -0.33 -10.27 5.27
C ILE A 109 -1.51 -11.09 5.80
N LYS A 110 -2.31 -10.50 6.69
CA LYS A 110 -3.43 -11.17 7.37
C LYS A 110 -4.78 -10.54 7.06
N GLU A 111 -4.81 -9.25 6.78
CA GLU A 111 -6.05 -8.50 6.63
C GLU A 111 -6.48 -8.36 5.17
N THR A 112 -5.62 -8.67 4.21
CA THR A 112 -5.93 -8.44 2.79
C THR A 112 -5.85 -9.73 1.98
N THR A 113 -6.29 -10.84 2.56
CA THR A 113 -6.43 -12.12 1.85
C THR A 113 -7.52 -12.04 0.78
N ALA A 114 -7.42 -12.89 -0.25
CA ALA A 114 -8.40 -12.95 -1.34
C ALA A 114 -9.84 -13.14 -0.81
N GLU A 115 -10.01 -13.98 0.22
CA GLU A 115 -11.32 -14.19 0.85
C GLU A 115 -11.88 -12.90 1.48
N LYS A 116 -11.07 -12.19 2.27
CA LYS A 116 -11.49 -10.95 2.93
C LYS A 116 -11.80 -9.84 1.93
N LEU A 117 -11.13 -9.83 0.78
CA LEU A 117 -11.29 -8.82 -0.26
C LEU A 117 -12.34 -9.16 -1.32
N LYS A 118 -12.80 -10.41 -1.40
CA LYS A 118 -13.70 -10.91 -2.45
C LYS A 118 -14.93 -10.04 -2.67
N ARG A 119 -15.55 -9.57 -1.58
CA ARG A 119 -16.75 -8.71 -1.65
C ARG A 119 -16.52 -7.37 -2.36
N PHE A 120 -15.28 -6.90 -2.41
CA PHE A 120 -14.90 -5.63 -3.02
C PHE A 120 -14.42 -5.78 -4.47
N GLU A 121 -14.22 -7.00 -4.97
CA GLU A 121 -13.78 -7.27 -6.34
C GLU A 121 -14.56 -6.53 -7.44
N PRO A 122 -15.88 -6.24 -7.33
CA PRO A 122 -16.57 -5.43 -8.32
C PRO A 122 -15.95 -4.05 -8.57
N LEU A 123 -15.26 -3.47 -7.57
CA LEU A 123 -14.55 -2.19 -7.70
C LEU A 123 -13.34 -2.27 -8.65
N ASN A 124 -12.87 -3.47 -9.01
CA ASN A 124 -11.76 -3.66 -9.96
C ASN A 124 -12.09 -3.16 -11.39
N LYS A 125 -13.35 -2.83 -11.67
CA LYS A 125 -13.82 -2.25 -12.94
C LYS A 125 -13.52 -0.76 -13.07
N TYR A 126 -13.23 -0.07 -11.97
CA TYR A 126 -13.04 1.38 -11.93
C TYR A 126 -11.63 1.71 -11.46
N GLY A 127 -11.05 2.82 -11.93
CA GLY A 127 -9.69 3.22 -11.57
C GLY A 127 -8.58 2.36 -12.20
N GLU A 128 -7.33 2.69 -11.85
CA GLU A 128 -6.11 2.02 -12.31
C GLU A 128 -5.81 0.80 -11.43
N TYR A 129 -5.88 0.96 -10.10
CA TYR A 129 -5.43 -0.05 -9.15
C TYR A 129 -6.51 -1.09 -8.81
N LYS A 130 -6.08 -2.35 -8.70
CA LYS A 130 -6.92 -3.44 -8.23
C LYS A 130 -7.04 -3.44 -6.70
N VAL A 131 -8.15 -3.97 -6.21
CA VAL A 131 -8.53 -4.00 -4.79
C VAL A 131 -7.50 -4.75 -3.94
N ASP A 132 -6.96 -5.86 -4.45
CA ASP A 132 -5.88 -6.61 -3.83
C ASP A 132 -4.59 -5.79 -3.72
N PHE A 133 -4.22 -5.07 -4.78
CA PHE A 133 -3.09 -4.15 -4.76
C PHE A 133 -3.26 -3.07 -3.69
N ILE A 134 -4.39 -2.36 -3.69
CA ILE A 134 -4.68 -1.32 -2.70
C ILE A 134 -4.66 -1.92 -1.29
N GLY A 135 -5.32 -3.06 -1.08
CA GLY A 135 -5.35 -3.73 0.21
C GLY A 135 -3.95 -4.03 0.73
N HIS A 136 -3.16 -4.80 -0.01
CA HIS A 136 -1.81 -5.18 0.39
C HIS A 136 -0.91 -3.97 0.62
N LEU A 137 -0.98 -2.98 -0.28
CA LEU A 137 -0.23 -1.74 -0.14
C LEU A 137 -0.57 -1.04 1.18
N ILE A 138 -1.85 -0.85 1.46
CA ILE A 138 -2.29 -0.19 2.69
C ILE A 138 -1.93 -0.99 3.94
N GLU A 139 -2.08 -2.31 3.95
CA GLU A 139 -1.69 -3.15 5.10
C GLU A 139 -0.19 -2.98 5.43
N LEU A 140 0.68 -2.96 4.40
CA LEU A 140 2.11 -2.69 4.57
C LEU A 140 2.38 -1.26 5.05
N MET A 141 1.63 -0.28 4.54
CA MET A 141 1.77 1.12 4.96
C MET A 141 1.36 1.33 6.41
N ILE A 142 0.32 0.66 6.90
CA ILE A 142 -0.06 0.69 8.31
C ILE A 142 1.06 0.13 9.19
N LYS A 143 1.69 -0.98 8.77
CA LYS A 143 2.83 -1.57 9.49
C LYS A 143 4.00 -0.59 9.61
N MET A 144 4.31 0.15 8.54
CA MET A 144 5.33 1.20 8.56
C MET A 144 4.93 2.38 9.45
N GLU A 145 3.70 2.88 9.31
CA GLU A 145 3.21 4.06 10.04
C GLU A 145 3.23 3.84 11.56
N LYS A 146 2.92 2.62 12.00
CA LYS A 146 3.00 2.23 13.41
C LYS A 146 4.44 2.02 13.91
N ASN A 147 5.45 1.96 13.03
CA ASN A 147 6.87 1.98 13.40
C ASN A 147 7.36 3.41 13.64
N THR A 148 6.64 4.15 14.49
CA THR A 148 6.96 5.52 14.89
C THR A 148 7.08 5.65 16.41
N PRO A 149 7.80 6.66 16.92
CA PRO A 149 7.97 6.84 18.35
C PRO A 149 6.61 7.04 19.06
N PRO A 150 6.37 6.46 20.24
CA PRO A 150 5.10 6.62 20.97
C PRO A 150 4.73 8.09 21.26
N ASN A 151 5.72 8.96 21.41
CA ASN A 151 5.55 10.39 21.65
C ASN A 151 5.32 11.22 20.37
N LYS A 152 5.52 10.64 19.18
CA LYS A 152 5.30 11.27 17.87
C LYS A 152 4.74 10.24 16.87
N PRO A 153 3.52 9.71 17.11
CA PRO A 153 2.95 8.69 16.24
C PRO A 153 2.60 9.29 14.87
N ALA A 154 3.00 8.63 13.79
CA ALA A 154 2.46 8.95 12.48
C ALA A 154 1.02 8.45 12.37
N ARG A 155 0.15 9.29 11.80
CA ARG A 155 -1.29 9.01 11.62
C ARG A 155 -1.77 9.34 10.20
N VAL A 156 -0.85 9.37 9.25
CA VAL A 156 -1.05 9.83 7.86
C VAL A 156 -2.17 9.06 7.18
N PHE A 157 -2.05 7.74 7.14
CA PHE A 157 -3.06 6.87 6.56
C PHE A 157 -4.40 7.05 7.28
N ARG A 158 -4.37 7.00 8.62
CA ARG A 158 -5.58 7.13 9.44
C ARG A 158 -6.32 8.44 9.15
N GLU A 159 -5.60 9.56 9.13
CA GLU A 159 -6.15 10.89 8.89
C GLU A 159 -6.66 11.07 7.46
N LEU A 160 -5.97 10.49 6.46
CA LEU A 160 -6.44 10.49 5.07
C LEU A 160 -7.72 9.69 4.92
N MET A 161 -7.78 8.48 5.49
CA MET A 161 -8.98 7.66 5.48
C MET A 161 -10.15 8.32 6.19
N ASP A 162 -9.91 8.90 7.38
CA ASP A 162 -10.93 9.61 8.15
C ASP A 162 -11.45 10.83 7.36
N ALA A 163 -10.57 11.59 6.68
CA ALA A 163 -10.97 12.71 5.82
C ALA A 163 -11.80 12.26 4.61
N MET A 164 -11.45 11.14 3.96
CA MET A 164 -12.21 10.60 2.83
C MET A 164 -13.57 10.06 3.25
N LEU A 165 -13.66 9.40 4.41
CA LEU A 165 -14.91 8.86 4.98
C LEU A 165 -15.85 9.96 5.48
N GLN A 166 -15.30 11.06 6.00
CA GLN A 166 -16.04 12.28 6.31
C GLN A 166 -16.39 13.09 5.06
N GLU A 167 -15.92 12.66 3.90
CA GLU A 167 -16.18 13.28 2.60
C GLU A 167 -15.84 14.77 2.56
N LYS A 168 -14.69 15.11 3.15
CA LYS A 168 -14.14 16.45 3.03
C LYS A 168 -13.95 16.83 1.56
N GLU A 169 -13.86 18.12 1.29
CA GLU A 169 -13.62 18.64 -0.05
C GLU A 169 -12.39 18.00 -0.70
N ILE A 170 -12.50 17.71 -2.00
CA ILE A 170 -11.47 16.98 -2.75
C ILE A 170 -10.10 17.67 -2.68
N PHE A 171 -10.07 19.00 -2.71
CA PHE A 171 -8.82 19.76 -2.60
C PHE A 171 -8.14 19.59 -1.24
N VAL A 172 -8.91 19.48 -0.15
CA VAL A 172 -8.39 19.21 1.19
C VAL A 172 -7.79 17.81 1.27
N ILE A 173 -8.48 16.82 0.71
CA ILE A 173 -8.02 15.42 0.67
C ILE A 173 -6.73 15.30 -0.16
N VAL A 174 -6.73 15.85 -1.38
CA VAL A 174 -5.60 15.78 -2.31
C VAL A 174 -4.38 16.53 -1.76
N SER A 175 -4.57 17.73 -1.20
CA SER A 175 -3.49 18.51 -0.59
C SER A 175 -2.82 17.74 0.55
N ARG A 176 -3.60 17.08 1.40
CA ARG A 176 -3.05 16.24 2.47
C ARG A 176 -2.29 15.02 1.92
N ALA A 177 -2.79 14.41 0.85
CA ALA A 177 -2.14 13.25 0.25
C ALA A 177 -0.82 13.58 -0.48
N THR A 178 -0.60 14.84 -0.87
CA THR A 178 0.63 15.29 -1.54
C THR A 178 1.69 15.83 -0.58
N GLN A 179 1.29 16.46 0.53
CA GLN A 179 2.20 17.03 1.52
C GLN A 179 2.96 15.98 2.35
N ILE A 180 2.55 14.71 2.28
CA ILE A 180 3.05 13.63 3.14
C ILE A 180 3.80 12.57 2.32
N GLY A 181 4.50 12.98 1.25
CA GLY A 181 5.21 12.09 0.31
C GLY A 181 6.69 12.39 0.18
#